data_AF-A0A519E2X1-F1
#
_entry.id   AF-A0A519E2X1-F1
#
_cell.length_a   1.000
_cell.length_b   1.000
_cell.length_c   1.000
_cell.angle_alpha   90.00
_cell.angle_beta   90.00
_cell.angle_gamma   90.00
#
_symmetry.space_group_name_H-M   'P 1'
#
loop_
_entity.id
_entity.type
_entity.pdbx_description
1 polymer ?
#
loop_
_entity_poly.entity_id
_entity_poly.type
_entity_poly.pdbx_seq_one_letter_code
_entity_poly.pdbx_strand_id
1 'polypeptide(L)'
;MTATSHSTSVSTAGPISASISTDRGLRTALVTGGSRGIGQAIARQLAADGFSVVVNYAGNAAAAQETVAAIEAAGGRATAVQADVSDAGQVATLFEEALRRYGRLDAVVHSAGVMPMGAIKPSSLETFDQVIDTNLRGAFLVLAHAAEKVATGGRIVALSTSVIAKSFPNYGPYIASKAGVEGLVHVLANELRGRSITVNAVAPGPVGTELFFKGKSQEQIDSVAQVAPLERLGTPEDIANAVSFLVGTSGGWINSQVLRSNGGFA
;
A
#
# COMPACT_ATOMS: atom_id res chain seq x y z
N MET A 1 18.17 6.31 80.58
CA MET A 1 17.81 7.05 79.35
C MET A 1 18.81 6.69 78.28
N THR A 2 18.42 5.89 77.28
CA THR A 2 18.92 5.87 75.89
C THR A 2 18.28 4.67 75.19
N ALA A 3 17.22 4.93 74.44
CA ALA A 3 16.59 3.96 73.55
C ALA A 3 17.22 4.11 72.16
N THR A 4 17.70 3.01 71.59
CA THR A 4 18.22 2.93 70.22
C THR A 4 17.10 2.46 69.28
N SER A 5 16.61 3.38 68.47
CA SER A 5 15.60 3.18 67.43
C SER A 5 16.16 2.41 66.23
N HIS A 6 15.49 1.33 65.82
CA HIS A 6 15.70 0.68 64.52
C HIS A 6 14.84 1.37 63.45
N SER A 7 15.49 1.91 62.42
CA SER A 7 14.87 2.51 61.23
C SER A 7 14.89 1.50 60.09
N THR A 8 13.72 1.03 59.68
CA THR A 8 13.48 0.22 58.48
C THR A 8 13.49 1.10 57.23
N SER A 9 14.44 0.87 56.31
CA SER A 9 14.46 1.51 55.00
C SER A 9 13.58 0.75 54.00
N VAL A 10 12.49 1.36 53.56
CA VAL A 10 11.67 0.88 52.42
C VAL A 10 12.33 1.35 51.12
N SER A 11 12.72 0.40 50.28
CA SER A 11 13.23 0.66 48.92
C SER A 11 12.05 0.91 47.98
N THR A 12 11.92 2.14 47.48
CA THR A 12 10.95 2.50 46.45
C THR A 12 11.57 2.33 45.07
N ALA A 13 11.09 1.33 44.32
CA ALA A 13 11.44 1.14 42.93
C ALA A 13 10.93 2.33 42.10
N GLY A 14 11.86 3.01 41.41
CA GLY A 14 11.54 4.09 40.48
C GLY A 14 10.80 3.58 39.22
N PRO A 15 10.11 4.47 38.50
CA PRO A 15 9.30 4.10 37.35
C PRO A 15 10.18 3.57 36.20
N ILE A 16 9.78 2.42 35.66
CA ILE A 16 10.36 1.80 34.47
C ILE A 16 10.02 2.68 33.27
N SER A 17 10.98 3.51 32.84
CA SER A 17 10.88 4.24 31.59
C SER A 17 10.94 3.23 30.44
N ALA A 18 9.81 3.02 29.76
CA ALA A 18 9.75 2.22 28.54
C ALA A 18 10.60 2.90 27.47
N SER A 19 11.77 2.32 27.17
CA SER A 19 12.62 2.78 26.08
C SER A 19 11.89 2.53 24.75
N ILE A 20 11.47 3.62 24.10
CA ILE A 20 11.06 3.56 22.69
C ILE A 20 12.36 3.36 21.91
N SER A 21 12.66 2.12 21.53
CA SER A 21 13.79 1.81 20.67
C SER A 21 13.56 2.45 19.30
N THR A 22 14.22 3.58 19.05
CA THR A 22 14.33 4.18 17.72
C THR A 22 15.41 3.41 16.98
N ASP A 23 15.03 2.31 16.34
CA ASP A 23 15.95 1.44 15.61
C ASP A 23 16.25 2.02 14.22
N ARG A 24 17.35 2.77 14.10
CA ARG A 24 17.73 3.54 12.90
C ARG A 24 18.32 2.68 11.75
N GLY A 25 18.19 1.36 11.79
CA GLY A 25 18.91 0.45 10.88
C GLY A 25 18.10 -0.15 9.71
N LEU A 26 16.80 -0.37 9.86
CA LEU A 26 16.00 -1.11 8.86
C LEU A 26 15.32 -0.18 7.87
N ARG A 27 15.26 -0.62 6.59
CA ARG A 27 14.49 0.07 5.57
C ARG A 27 13.01 0.03 5.91
N THR A 28 12.27 1.07 5.58
CA THR A 28 10.84 1.17 5.92
C THR A 28 9.97 1.31 4.67
N ALA A 29 8.89 0.55 4.62
CA ALA A 29 7.89 0.60 3.56
C ALA A 29 6.52 1.01 4.11
N LEU A 30 5.86 1.96 3.47
CA LEU A 30 4.45 2.28 3.70
C LEU A 30 3.59 1.61 2.62
N VAL A 31 2.60 0.82 3.01
CA VAL A 31 1.65 0.17 2.09
C VAL A 31 0.24 0.63 2.42
N THR A 32 -0.35 1.45 1.53
CA THR A 32 -1.77 1.83 1.64
C THR A 32 -2.67 0.71 1.15
N GLY A 33 -3.83 0.53 1.79
CA GLY A 33 -4.71 -0.61 1.52
C GLY A 33 -4.07 -1.95 1.92
N GLY A 34 -3.17 -1.94 2.90
CA GLY A 34 -2.37 -3.09 3.31
C GLY A 34 -3.13 -4.15 4.12
N SER A 35 -4.41 -3.94 4.43
CA SER A 35 -5.17 -4.85 5.31
C SER A 35 -5.72 -6.09 4.62
N ARG A 36 -5.82 -6.12 3.29
CA ARG A 36 -6.38 -7.26 2.54
C ARG A 36 -5.88 -7.36 1.11
N GLY A 37 -6.12 -8.51 0.48
CA GLY A 37 -5.89 -8.73 -0.95
C GLY A 37 -4.44 -8.45 -1.36
N ILE A 38 -4.27 -7.74 -2.49
CA ILE A 38 -2.95 -7.41 -3.04
C ILE A 38 -2.10 -6.60 -2.06
N GLY A 39 -2.68 -5.60 -1.38
CA GLY A 39 -1.94 -4.76 -0.44
C GLY A 39 -1.41 -5.56 0.76
N GLN A 40 -2.18 -6.51 1.28
CA GLN A 40 -1.74 -7.42 2.34
C GLN A 40 -0.59 -8.32 1.87
N ALA A 41 -0.71 -8.91 0.68
CA ALA A 41 0.36 -9.74 0.13
C ALA A 41 1.65 -8.93 -0.09
N ILE A 42 1.55 -7.69 -0.57
CA ILE A 42 2.69 -6.76 -0.69
C ILE A 42 3.29 -6.47 0.67
N ALA A 43 2.48 -6.13 1.69
CA ALA A 43 2.98 -5.84 3.02
C ALA A 43 3.77 -7.01 3.61
N ARG A 44 3.25 -8.24 3.45
CA ARG A 44 3.93 -9.47 3.89
C ARG A 44 5.22 -9.73 3.11
N GLN A 45 5.20 -9.56 1.79
CA GLN A 45 6.37 -9.75 0.96
C GLN A 45 7.48 -8.75 1.30
N LEU A 46 7.16 -7.46 1.43
CA LEU A 46 8.16 -6.45 1.79
C LEU A 46 8.72 -6.67 3.20
N ALA A 47 7.92 -7.16 4.14
CA ALA A 47 8.43 -7.54 5.45
C ALA A 47 9.43 -8.71 5.36
N ALA A 48 9.13 -9.73 4.54
CA ALA A 48 10.06 -10.82 4.25
C ALA A 48 11.35 -10.35 3.56
N ASP A 49 11.27 -9.28 2.76
CA ASP A 49 12.43 -8.63 2.12
C ASP A 49 13.24 -7.73 3.09
N GLY A 50 12.88 -7.73 4.38
CA GLY A 50 13.59 -7.04 5.45
C GLY A 50 13.17 -5.59 5.69
N PHE A 51 11.99 -5.18 5.22
CA PHE A 51 11.42 -3.88 5.56
C PHE A 51 10.66 -3.91 6.88
N SER A 52 10.75 -2.82 7.66
CA SER A 52 9.69 -2.48 8.60
C SER A 52 8.49 -1.94 7.81
N VAL A 53 7.28 -2.45 8.08
CA VAL A 53 6.11 -2.14 7.24
C VAL A 53 5.03 -1.36 7.99
N VAL A 54 4.68 -0.18 7.48
CA VAL A 54 3.48 0.54 7.89
C VAL A 54 2.30 0.02 7.06
N VAL A 55 1.37 -0.67 7.71
CA VAL A 55 0.15 -1.21 7.12
C VAL A 55 -0.96 -0.17 7.24
N ASN A 56 -1.19 0.62 6.19
CA ASN A 56 -2.29 1.58 6.19
C ASN A 56 -3.62 0.92 5.81
N TYR A 57 -4.68 1.32 6.51
CA TYR A 57 -6.07 0.91 6.26
C TYR A 57 -7.05 2.07 6.55
N ALA A 58 -8.26 2.03 5.98
CA ALA A 58 -9.28 3.06 6.23
C ALA A 58 -10.33 2.63 7.28
N GLY A 59 -10.89 1.41 7.16
CA GLY A 59 -12.05 0.99 7.98
C GLY A 59 -11.83 -0.25 8.85
N ASN A 60 -11.42 -1.39 8.26
CA ASN A 60 -11.35 -2.67 8.99
C ASN A 60 -10.03 -2.82 9.76
N ALA A 61 -10.02 -2.35 11.01
CA ALA A 61 -8.88 -2.46 11.90
C ALA A 61 -8.47 -3.90 12.20
N ALA A 62 -9.43 -4.83 12.34
CA ALA A 62 -9.15 -6.23 12.63
C ALA A 62 -8.30 -6.87 11.52
N ALA A 63 -8.68 -6.69 10.24
CA ALA A 63 -7.92 -7.20 9.11
C ALA A 63 -6.50 -6.59 9.00
N ALA A 64 -6.35 -5.31 9.37
CA ALA A 64 -5.04 -4.67 9.43
C ALA A 64 -4.17 -5.28 10.54
N GLN A 65 -4.74 -5.54 11.72
CA GLN A 65 -4.02 -6.18 12.82
C GLN A 65 -3.69 -7.64 12.54
N GLU A 66 -4.55 -8.39 11.85
CA GLU A 66 -4.23 -9.73 11.37
C GLU A 66 -3.01 -9.72 10.43
N THR A 67 -2.92 -8.72 9.56
CA THR A 67 -1.75 -8.54 8.69
C THR A 67 -0.49 -8.25 9.49
N VAL A 68 -0.56 -7.36 10.49
CA VAL A 68 0.57 -7.07 11.40
C VAL A 68 0.99 -8.33 12.14
N ALA A 69 0.06 -9.05 12.76
CA ALA A 69 0.34 -10.27 13.49
C ALA A 69 0.98 -11.35 12.61
N ALA A 70 0.51 -11.50 11.35
CA ALA A 70 1.10 -12.43 10.40
C ALA A 70 2.54 -12.06 10.01
N ILE A 71 2.85 -10.76 9.90
CA ILE A 71 4.21 -10.26 9.65
C ILE A 71 5.11 -10.53 10.86
N GLU A 72 4.65 -10.22 12.07
CA GLU A 72 5.40 -10.41 13.32
C GLU A 72 5.66 -11.90 13.60
N ALA A 73 4.67 -12.77 13.37
CA ALA A 73 4.82 -14.21 13.50
C ALA A 73 5.86 -14.80 12.54
N ALA A 74 6.10 -14.16 11.41
CA ALA A 74 7.15 -14.51 10.44
C ALA A 74 8.52 -13.88 10.78
N GLY A 75 8.65 -13.19 11.91
CA GLY A 75 9.88 -12.50 12.34
C GLY A 75 10.09 -11.12 11.71
N GLY A 76 9.12 -10.61 10.95
CA GLY A 76 9.12 -9.27 10.40
C GLY A 76 8.68 -8.21 11.42
N ARG A 77 8.59 -6.96 10.98
CA ARG A 77 8.13 -5.84 11.81
C ARG A 77 7.06 -5.05 11.08
N ALA A 78 5.94 -4.80 11.75
CA ALA A 78 4.89 -3.99 11.17
C ALA A 78 4.16 -3.11 12.20
N THR A 79 3.42 -2.12 11.73
CA THR A 79 2.47 -1.34 12.54
C THR A 79 1.31 -0.95 11.66
N ALA A 80 0.08 -1.10 12.17
CA ALA A 80 -1.11 -0.65 11.46
C ALA A 80 -1.40 0.82 11.77
N VAL A 81 -1.71 1.60 10.73
CA VAL A 81 -2.08 3.02 10.87
C VAL A 81 -3.36 3.30 10.10
N GLN A 82 -4.39 3.80 10.80
CA GLN A 82 -5.64 4.15 10.17
C GLN A 82 -5.53 5.51 9.48
N ALA A 83 -5.86 5.57 8.20
CA ALA A 83 -6.04 6.81 7.46
C ALA A 83 -6.82 6.53 6.18
N ASP A 84 -7.84 7.35 5.90
CA ASP A 84 -8.45 7.43 4.58
C ASP A 84 -7.51 8.15 3.62
N VAL A 85 -7.18 7.50 2.49
CA VAL A 85 -6.28 8.08 1.50
C VAL A 85 -6.91 9.23 0.73
N SER A 86 -8.24 9.38 0.73
CA SER A 86 -8.89 10.55 0.13
C SER A 86 -8.95 11.74 1.09
N ASP A 87 -8.60 11.61 2.37
CA ASP A 87 -8.53 12.74 3.29
C ASP A 87 -7.10 13.28 3.39
N ALA A 88 -6.91 14.55 3.01
CA ALA A 88 -5.58 15.17 2.96
C ALA A 88 -4.91 15.27 4.35
N GLY A 89 -5.68 15.54 5.41
CA GLY A 89 -5.15 15.64 6.77
C GLY A 89 -4.75 14.27 7.33
N GLN A 90 -5.54 13.24 7.04
CA GLN A 90 -5.23 11.87 7.43
C GLN A 90 -4.01 11.33 6.68
N VAL A 91 -3.85 11.62 5.39
CA VAL A 91 -2.64 11.24 4.63
C VAL A 91 -1.40 11.94 5.20
N ALA A 92 -1.48 13.23 5.52
CA ALA A 92 -0.36 13.94 6.15
C ALA A 92 0.06 13.25 7.47
N THR A 93 -0.94 12.94 8.31
CA THR A 93 -0.73 12.27 9.60
C THR A 93 -0.15 10.85 9.42
N LEU A 94 -0.59 10.11 8.40
CA LEU A 94 -0.06 8.78 8.08
C LEU A 94 1.45 8.80 7.81
N PHE A 95 1.92 9.76 7.02
CA PHE A 95 3.35 9.89 6.72
C PHE A 95 4.16 10.35 7.94
N GLU A 96 3.60 11.24 8.76
CA GLU A 96 4.23 11.64 10.03
C GLU A 96 4.38 10.47 10.98
N GLU A 97 3.33 9.66 11.15
CA GLU A 97 3.37 8.46 11.99
C GLU A 97 4.38 7.43 11.48
N ALA A 98 4.48 7.21 10.17
CA ALA A 98 5.48 6.33 9.57
C ALA A 98 6.91 6.76 9.94
N LEU A 99 7.20 8.06 9.80
CA LEU A 99 8.51 8.63 10.13
C LEU A 99 8.75 8.66 11.64
N ARG A 100 7.74 8.97 12.45
CA ARG A 100 7.84 8.94 13.92
C ARG A 100 8.19 7.54 14.43
N ARG A 101 7.63 6.50 13.80
CA ARG A 101 7.81 5.12 14.24
C ARG A 101 9.16 4.52 13.86
N TYR A 102 9.62 4.79 12.63
CA TYR A 102 10.80 4.12 12.06
C TYR A 102 11.94 5.06 11.67
N GLY A 103 11.75 6.38 11.75
CA GLY A 103 12.78 7.39 11.53
C GLY A 103 13.16 7.65 10.06
N ARG A 104 12.68 6.81 9.14
CA ARG A 104 12.95 6.91 7.69
C ARG A 104 11.81 6.28 6.89
N LEU A 105 11.75 6.61 5.59
CA LEU A 105 10.84 6.00 4.64
C LEU A 105 11.59 5.73 3.33
N ASP A 106 11.67 4.46 2.94
CA ASP A 106 12.47 4.01 1.79
C ASP A 106 11.58 3.55 0.63
N ALA A 107 10.38 3.08 0.93
CA ALA A 107 9.41 2.69 -0.07
C ALA A 107 7.99 3.15 0.28
N VAL A 108 7.23 3.56 -0.73
CA VAL A 108 5.78 3.78 -0.64
C VAL A 108 5.10 2.96 -1.72
N VAL A 109 4.16 2.12 -1.31
CA VAL A 109 3.28 1.38 -2.21
C VAL A 109 1.84 1.87 -2.05
N HIS A 110 1.33 2.52 -3.08
CA HIS A 110 -0.06 2.96 -3.13
C HIS A 110 -0.98 1.90 -3.72
N SER A 111 -1.51 0.99 -2.89
CA SER A 111 -2.43 -0.08 -3.30
C SER A 111 -3.89 0.18 -2.94
N ALA A 112 -4.20 1.20 -2.15
CA ALA A 112 -5.57 1.53 -1.81
C ALA A 112 -6.39 1.89 -3.06
N GLY A 113 -7.66 1.48 -3.08
CA GLY A 113 -8.60 1.82 -4.14
C GLY A 113 -9.91 1.05 -4.05
N VAL A 114 -10.90 1.55 -4.76
CA VAL A 114 -12.23 0.96 -4.91
C VAL A 114 -12.56 0.71 -6.39
N MET A 115 -13.50 -0.19 -6.64
CA MET A 115 -13.94 -0.54 -7.99
C MET A 115 -15.47 -0.73 -8.05
N PRO A 116 -16.29 0.24 -7.61
CA PRO A 116 -17.72 0.22 -7.96
C PRO A 116 -17.88 0.37 -9.48
N MET A 117 -18.86 -0.33 -10.04
CA MET A 117 -19.14 -0.33 -11.47
C MET A 117 -20.15 0.76 -11.82
N GLY A 118 -19.93 1.47 -12.92
CA GLY A 118 -20.82 2.54 -13.38
C GLY A 118 -20.72 2.75 -14.89
N ALA A 119 -21.86 2.67 -15.59
CA ALA A 119 -21.94 3.04 -17.00
C ALA A 119 -21.69 4.54 -17.17
N ILE A 120 -21.24 4.97 -18.36
CA ILE A 120 -21.07 6.40 -18.66
C ILE A 120 -22.46 6.98 -18.96
N LYS A 121 -23.12 7.50 -17.93
CA LYS A 121 -24.42 8.18 -17.99
C LYS A 121 -24.61 9.11 -16.78
N PRO A 122 -25.48 10.13 -16.85
CA PRO A 122 -25.68 11.09 -15.75
C PRO A 122 -26.01 10.44 -14.41
N SER A 123 -26.76 9.33 -14.39
CA SER A 123 -27.14 8.63 -13.16
C SER A 123 -25.97 7.94 -12.43
N SER A 124 -24.77 7.91 -13.03
CA SER A 124 -23.57 7.31 -12.44
C SER A 124 -22.58 8.36 -11.93
N LEU A 125 -22.97 9.63 -11.86
CA LEU A 125 -22.11 10.73 -11.40
C LEU A 125 -21.61 10.50 -9.97
N GLU A 126 -22.46 10.11 -9.03
CA GLU A 126 -22.05 9.83 -7.65
C GLU A 126 -21.00 8.71 -7.57
N THR A 127 -21.19 7.63 -8.35
CA THR A 127 -20.20 6.55 -8.46
C THR A 127 -18.90 7.05 -9.08
N PHE A 128 -18.98 7.93 -10.08
CA PHE A 128 -17.81 8.53 -10.69
C PHE A 128 -17.02 9.37 -9.69
N ASP A 129 -17.70 10.29 -8.97
CA ASP A 129 -17.08 11.17 -7.99
C ASP A 129 -16.41 10.37 -6.86
N GLN A 130 -17.08 9.35 -6.34
CA GLN A 130 -16.51 8.45 -5.33
C GLN A 130 -15.22 7.78 -5.82
N VAL A 131 -15.23 7.26 -7.05
CA VAL A 131 -14.07 6.57 -7.62
C VAL A 131 -12.91 7.53 -7.86
N ILE A 132 -13.18 8.74 -8.37
CA ILE A 132 -12.15 9.75 -8.60
C ILE A 132 -11.55 10.22 -7.27
N ASP A 133 -12.38 10.50 -6.27
CA ASP A 133 -11.90 10.95 -4.96
C ASP A 133 -11.01 9.90 -4.28
N THR A 134 -11.44 8.65 -4.25
CA THR A 134 -10.64 7.58 -3.62
C THR A 134 -9.40 7.21 -4.44
N ASN A 135 -9.56 6.94 -5.73
CA ASN A 135 -8.49 6.31 -6.51
C ASN A 135 -7.51 7.32 -7.12
N LEU A 136 -7.99 8.47 -7.59
CA LEU A 136 -7.15 9.44 -8.28
C LEU A 136 -6.68 10.54 -7.33
N ARG A 137 -7.61 11.20 -6.62
CA ARG A 137 -7.23 12.21 -5.64
C ARG A 137 -6.46 11.60 -4.48
N GLY A 138 -6.87 10.42 -3.99
CA GLY A 138 -6.09 9.68 -2.98
C GLY A 138 -4.69 9.29 -3.46
N ALA A 139 -4.54 8.84 -4.71
CA ALA A 139 -3.21 8.59 -5.28
C ALA A 139 -2.37 9.86 -5.36
N PHE A 140 -2.95 10.98 -5.80
CA PHE A 140 -2.26 12.27 -5.83
C PHE A 140 -1.73 12.66 -4.45
N LEU A 141 -2.56 12.57 -3.40
CA LEU A 141 -2.15 12.88 -2.03
C LEU A 141 -1.00 11.99 -1.56
N VAL A 142 -1.12 10.68 -1.73
CA VAL A 142 -0.07 9.74 -1.31
C VAL A 142 1.22 9.93 -2.09
N LEU A 143 1.15 10.15 -3.41
CA LEU A 143 2.31 10.39 -4.25
C LEU A 143 3.00 11.73 -3.94
N ALA A 144 2.24 12.79 -3.67
CA ALA A 144 2.77 14.08 -3.27
C ALA A 144 3.55 13.99 -1.94
N HIS A 145 2.97 13.36 -0.92
CA HIS A 145 3.68 13.14 0.34
C HIS A 145 4.89 12.21 0.19
N ALA A 146 4.79 11.17 -0.65
CA ALA A 146 5.93 10.31 -0.95
C ALA A 146 7.08 11.07 -1.60
N ALA A 147 6.79 12.00 -2.52
CA ALA A 147 7.79 12.83 -3.20
C ALA A 147 8.65 13.63 -2.22
N GLU A 148 8.06 14.12 -1.13
CA GLU A 148 8.74 14.88 -0.09
C GLU A 148 9.47 14.00 0.93
N LYS A 149 8.84 12.90 1.34
CA LYS A 149 9.23 12.16 2.55
C LYS A 149 10.09 10.92 2.28
N VAL A 150 10.02 10.33 1.08
CA VAL A 150 10.85 9.17 0.72
C VAL A 150 12.30 9.59 0.62
N ALA A 151 13.20 8.82 1.23
CA ALA A 151 14.64 9.07 1.23
C ALA A 151 15.23 8.98 -0.19
N THR A 152 16.34 9.69 -0.43
CA THR A 152 17.14 9.55 -1.66
C THR A 152 17.50 8.09 -1.90
N GLY A 153 17.32 7.58 -3.12
CA GLY A 153 17.47 6.15 -3.43
C GLY A 153 16.21 5.30 -3.24
N GLY A 154 15.14 5.88 -2.68
CA GLY A 154 13.89 5.19 -2.35
C GLY A 154 13.00 4.89 -3.56
N ARG A 155 11.83 4.29 -3.30
CA ARG A 155 10.97 3.67 -4.32
C ARG A 155 9.51 4.04 -4.13
N ILE A 156 8.83 4.43 -5.19
CA ILE A 156 7.40 4.71 -5.19
C ILE A 156 6.73 3.80 -6.21
N VAL A 157 5.76 3.01 -5.76
CA VAL A 157 4.99 2.11 -6.63
C VAL A 157 3.51 2.36 -6.44
N ALA A 158 2.79 2.68 -7.51
CA ALA A 158 1.33 2.78 -7.50
C ALA A 158 0.69 1.53 -8.12
N LEU A 159 -0.50 1.16 -7.65
CA LEU A 159 -1.29 0.11 -8.29
C LEU A 159 -2.26 0.73 -9.31
N SER A 160 -2.06 0.37 -10.57
CA SER A 160 -2.98 0.62 -11.68
C SER A 160 -3.79 -0.66 -11.98
N THR A 161 -4.13 -0.92 -13.25
CA THR A 161 -4.92 -2.06 -13.67
C THR A 161 -4.72 -2.36 -15.16
N SER A 162 -4.66 -3.64 -15.52
CA SER A 162 -4.61 -4.07 -16.93
C SER A 162 -5.96 -3.90 -17.65
N VAL A 163 -7.07 -3.67 -16.93
CA VAL A 163 -8.41 -3.51 -17.56
C VAL A 163 -8.52 -2.25 -18.42
N ILE A 164 -7.61 -1.28 -18.27
CA ILE A 164 -7.48 -0.11 -19.16
C ILE A 164 -7.42 -0.57 -20.63
N ALA A 165 -6.66 -1.62 -20.93
CA ALA A 165 -6.49 -2.13 -22.30
C ALA A 165 -7.74 -2.79 -22.89
N LYS A 166 -8.71 -3.19 -22.04
CA LYS A 166 -9.92 -3.89 -22.48
C LYS A 166 -11.15 -2.99 -22.57
N SER A 167 -11.17 -1.88 -21.82
CA SER A 167 -12.25 -0.88 -21.90
C SER A 167 -13.65 -1.49 -21.76
N PHE A 168 -13.83 -2.42 -20.81
CA PHE A 168 -15.11 -3.11 -20.63
C PHE A 168 -16.25 -2.13 -20.27
N PRO A 169 -17.50 -2.41 -20.68
CA PRO A 169 -18.66 -1.67 -20.21
C PRO A 169 -18.73 -1.59 -18.69
N ASN A 170 -19.19 -0.45 -18.16
CA ASN A 170 -19.29 -0.13 -16.73
C ASN A 170 -17.96 0.12 -15.97
N TYR A 171 -16.81 0.06 -16.65
CA TYR A 171 -15.50 0.35 -16.04
C TYR A 171 -15.04 1.79 -16.22
N GLY A 172 -15.83 2.66 -16.87
CA GLY A 172 -15.46 4.04 -17.21
C GLY A 172 -14.84 4.82 -16.05
N PRO A 173 -15.53 5.00 -14.91
CA PRO A 173 -14.97 5.67 -13.74
C PRO A 173 -13.64 5.08 -13.24
N TYR A 174 -13.58 3.75 -13.15
CA TYR A 174 -12.41 3.03 -12.63
C TYR A 174 -11.20 3.19 -13.57
N ILE A 175 -11.39 2.98 -14.87
CA ILE A 175 -10.36 3.16 -15.90
C ILE A 175 -9.88 4.61 -15.92
N ALA A 176 -10.79 5.59 -15.89
CA ALA A 176 -10.42 7.00 -15.86
C ALA A 176 -9.53 7.32 -14.65
N SER A 177 -9.90 6.82 -13.46
CA SER A 177 -9.10 7.01 -12.26
C SER A 177 -7.70 6.40 -12.37
N LYS A 178 -7.58 5.16 -12.86
CA LYS A 178 -6.29 4.45 -12.92
C LYS A 178 -5.40 4.93 -14.06
N ALA A 179 -5.97 5.34 -15.19
CA ALA A 179 -5.22 6.04 -16.24
C ALA A 179 -4.65 7.38 -15.74
N GLY A 180 -5.42 8.12 -14.91
CA GLY A 180 -4.92 9.31 -14.22
C GLY A 180 -3.74 9.01 -13.29
N VAL A 181 -3.81 7.90 -12.54
CA VAL A 181 -2.69 7.46 -11.68
C VAL A 181 -1.43 7.15 -12.50
N GLU A 182 -1.55 6.50 -13.66
CA GLU A 182 -0.40 6.27 -14.55
C GLU A 182 0.21 7.60 -15.03
N GLY A 183 -0.62 8.58 -15.39
CA GLY A 183 -0.16 9.93 -15.73
C GLY A 183 0.66 10.58 -14.60
N LEU A 184 0.17 10.51 -13.36
CA LEU A 184 0.88 11.03 -12.18
C LEU A 184 2.23 10.33 -11.96
N VAL A 185 2.29 9.01 -12.14
CA VAL A 185 3.53 8.23 -12.02
C VAL A 185 4.60 8.74 -12.98
N HIS A 186 4.24 8.96 -14.25
CA HIS A 186 5.20 9.41 -15.26
C HIS A 186 5.72 10.82 -15.00
N VAL A 187 4.84 11.73 -14.58
CA VAL A 187 5.22 13.11 -14.24
C VAL A 187 6.11 13.11 -13.01
N LEU A 188 5.71 12.43 -11.93
CA LEU A 188 6.46 12.43 -10.68
C LEU A 188 7.86 11.80 -10.84
N ALA A 189 8.01 10.79 -11.68
CA ALA A 189 9.33 10.23 -12.02
C ALA A 189 10.30 11.29 -12.55
N ASN A 190 9.82 12.25 -13.35
CA ASN A 190 10.63 13.35 -13.87
C ASN A 190 10.89 14.43 -12.82
N GLU A 191 9.90 14.76 -12.00
CA GLU A 191 10.01 15.77 -10.94
C GLU A 191 11.01 15.36 -9.85
N LEU A 192 11.20 14.07 -9.62
CA LEU A 192 12.18 13.54 -8.66
C LEU A 192 13.62 13.43 -9.19
N ARG A 193 13.93 14.07 -10.34
CA ARG A 193 15.29 14.15 -10.88
C ARG A 193 16.31 14.55 -9.81
N GLY A 194 17.44 13.85 -9.78
CA GLY A 194 18.54 14.13 -8.84
C GLY A 194 18.37 13.51 -7.45
N ARG A 195 17.22 12.88 -7.15
CA ARG A 195 16.98 12.18 -5.87
C ARG A 195 17.21 10.67 -5.93
N SER A 196 17.54 10.12 -7.10
CA SER A 196 17.67 8.67 -7.33
C SER A 196 16.47 7.87 -6.82
N ILE A 197 15.27 8.44 -6.91
CA ILE A 197 14.01 7.77 -6.57
C ILE A 197 13.37 7.27 -7.85
N THR A 198 12.93 6.01 -7.86
CA THR A 198 12.13 5.48 -8.97
C THR A 198 10.64 5.58 -8.64
N VAL A 199 9.84 5.89 -9.65
CA VAL A 199 8.38 5.95 -9.57
C VAL A 199 7.84 5.06 -10.69
N ASN A 200 7.10 4.02 -10.32
CA ASN A 200 6.53 3.06 -11.26
C ASN A 200 5.10 2.72 -10.89
N ALA A 201 4.40 2.05 -11.79
CA ALA A 201 3.12 1.41 -11.50
C ALA A 201 3.19 -0.09 -11.78
N VAL A 202 2.42 -0.86 -11.01
CA VAL A 202 2.06 -2.24 -11.37
C VAL A 202 0.59 -2.27 -11.72
N ALA A 203 0.25 -2.91 -12.84
CA ALA A 203 -1.09 -2.97 -13.41
C ALA A 203 -1.59 -4.43 -13.46
N PRO A 204 -2.19 -4.94 -12.36
CA PRO A 204 -2.65 -6.32 -12.30
C PRO A 204 -3.72 -6.65 -13.35
N GLY A 205 -3.72 -7.91 -13.78
CA GLY A 205 -4.90 -8.53 -14.40
C GLY A 205 -5.98 -8.87 -13.35
N PRO A 206 -6.92 -9.77 -13.70
CA PRO A 206 -7.84 -10.36 -12.73
C PRO A 206 -7.09 -11.11 -11.63
N VAL A 207 -7.30 -10.72 -10.38
CA VAL A 207 -6.67 -11.34 -9.20
C VAL A 207 -7.76 -11.77 -8.22
N GLY A 208 -7.67 -13.00 -7.72
CA GLY A 208 -8.62 -13.59 -6.77
C GLY A 208 -8.62 -12.87 -5.42
N THR A 209 -9.33 -11.75 -5.32
CA THR A 209 -9.50 -10.95 -4.10
C THR A 209 -10.98 -10.74 -3.82
N GLU A 210 -11.33 -10.43 -2.57
CA GLU A 210 -12.70 -10.01 -2.21
C GLU A 210 -13.19 -8.85 -3.11
N LEU A 211 -12.32 -7.89 -3.42
CA LEU A 211 -12.63 -6.76 -4.33
C LEU A 211 -13.00 -7.25 -5.73
N PHE A 212 -12.33 -8.29 -6.23
CA PHE A 212 -12.62 -8.87 -7.54
C PHE A 212 -13.92 -9.68 -7.53
N PHE A 213 -14.14 -10.52 -6.52
CA PHE A 213 -15.30 -11.41 -6.45
C PHE A 213 -16.61 -10.66 -6.17
N LYS A 214 -16.56 -9.53 -5.46
CA LYS A 214 -17.75 -8.76 -5.10
C LYS A 214 -18.57 -8.36 -6.35
N GLY A 215 -19.82 -8.80 -6.37
CA GLY A 215 -20.78 -8.47 -7.43
C GLY A 215 -20.62 -9.27 -8.73
N LYS A 216 -19.87 -10.38 -8.74
CA LYS A 216 -19.75 -11.28 -9.90
C LYS A 216 -20.41 -12.63 -9.64
N SER A 217 -21.01 -13.22 -10.67
CA SER A 217 -21.45 -14.62 -10.66
C SER A 217 -20.28 -15.58 -10.86
N GLN A 218 -20.48 -16.87 -10.57
CA GLN A 218 -19.44 -17.89 -10.80
C GLN A 218 -19.09 -17.99 -12.29
N GLU A 219 -20.08 -17.89 -13.19
CA GLU A 219 -19.84 -17.93 -14.63
C GLU A 219 -18.98 -16.74 -15.09
N GLN A 220 -19.18 -15.55 -14.52
CA GLN A 220 -18.34 -14.39 -14.81
C GLN A 220 -16.91 -14.58 -14.29
N ILE A 221 -16.75 -15.19 -13.12
CA ILE A 221 -15.43 -15.49 -12.53
C ILE A 221 -14.69 -16.51 -13.41
N ASP A 222 -15.34 -17.61 -13.77
CA ASP A 222 -14.77 -18.67 -14.61
C ASP A 222 -14.43 -18.15 -16.00
N SER A 223 -15.32 -17.37 -16.60
CA SER A 223 -15.09 -16.71 -17.89
C SER A 223 -13.84 -15.85 -17.86
N VAL A 224 -13.66 -15.05 -16.80
CA VAL A 224 -12.48 -14.17 -16.64
C VAL A 224 -11.20 -14.97 -16.40
N ALA A 225 -11.26 -16.05 -15.62
CA ALA A 225 -10.11 -16.92 -15.35
C ALA A 225 -9.54 -17.56 -16.63
N GLN A 226 -10.42 -17.85 -17.61
CA GLN A 226 -10.06 -18.47 -18.88
C GLN A 226 -9.54 -17.48 -19.95
N VAL A 227 -9.62 -16.15 -19.72
CA VAL A 227 -9.18 -15.17 -20.75
C VAL A 227 -7.66 -15.03 -20.79
N ALA A 228 -6.97 -15.24 -19.67
CA ALA A 228 -5.52 -15.21 -19.65
C ALA A 228 -4.98 -16.53 -20.24
N PRO A 229 -3.94 -16.51 -21.10
CA PRO A 229 -3.26 -17.73 -21.56
C PRO A 229 -2.77 -18.69 -20.48
N LEU A 230 -2.60 -18.22 -19.23
CA LEU A 230 -2.28 -19.06 -18.08
C LEU A 230 -3.50 -19.74 -17.44
N GLU A 231 -4.71 -19.50 -17.96
CA GLU A 231 -5.98 -20.17 -17.62
C GLU A 231 -6.32 -20.19 -16.12
N ARG A 232 -5.90 -19.15 -15.40
CA ARG A 232 -6.20 -18.95 -13.99
C ARG A 232 -6.32 -17.46 -13.65
N LEU A 233 -7.00 -17.17 -12.55
CA LEU A 233 -6.83 -15.88 -11.88
C LEU A 233 -5.41 -15.75 -11.33
N GLY A 234 -4.90 -14.52 -11.34
CA GLY A 234 -3.70 -14.19 -10.56
C GLY A 234 -3.98 -14.36 -9.07
N THR A 235 -2.94 -14.66 -8.30
CA THR A 235 -2.98 -14.56 -6.84
C THR A 235 -2.46 -13.19 -6.38
N PRO A 236 -2.81 -12.71 -5.18
CA PRO A 236 -2.19 -11.54 -4.59
C PRO A 236 -0.65 -11.61 -4.59
N GLU A 237 -0.08 -12.79 -4.38
CA GLU A 237 1.36 -13.05 -4.35
C GLU A 237 2.02 -12.85 -5.72
N ASP A 238 1.35 -13.22 -6.82
CA ASP A 238 1.84 -12.94 -8.19
C ASP A 238 2.13 -11.44 -8.39
N ILE A 239 1.30 -10.58 -7.77
CA ILE A 239 1.44 -9.12 -7.84
C ILE A 239 2.47 -8.62 -6.82
N ALA A 240 2.47 -9.17 -5.61
CA ALA A 240 3.43 -8.81 -4.57
C ALA A 240 4.88 -9.02 -5.01
N ASN A 241 5.15 -10.11 -5.75
CA ASN A 241 6.46 -10.40 -6.32
C ASN A 241 6.92 -9.34 -7.34
N ALA A 242 6.01 -8.87 -8.20
CA ALA A 242 6.32 -7.80 -9.15
C ALA A 242 6.63 -6.47 -8.44
N VAL A 243 5.88 -6.14 -7.38
CA VAL A 243 6.12 -4.95 -6.56
C VAL A 243 7.45 -5.07 -5.80
N SER A 244 7.72 -6.22 -5.18
CA SER A 244 8.99 -6.51 -4.50
C SER A 244 10.19 -6.32 -5.44
N PHE A 245 10.10 -6.83 -6.67
CA PHE A 245 11.13 -6.62 -7.69
C PHE A 245 11.40 -5.13 -7.97
N LEU A 246 10.36 -4.32 -8.15
CA LEU A 246 10.50 -2.87 -8.40
C LEU A 246 11.03 -2.10 -7.18
N VAL A 247 10.67 -2.53 -5.97
CA VAL A 247 11.16 -1.94 -4.71
C VAL A 247 12.60 -2.40 -4.40
N GLY A 248 12.98 -3.61 -4.82
CA GLY A 248 14.28 -4.23 -4.59
C GLY A 248 15.42 -3.63 -5.41
N THR A 249 16.65 -4.04 -5.13
CA THR A 249 17.84 -3.56 -5.85
C THR A 249 17.79 -3.85 -7.35
N SER A 250 17.23 -5.00 -7.74
CA SER A 250 17.07 -5.41 -9.14
C SER A 250 16.18 -4.46 -9.98
N GLY A 251 15.24 -3.76 -9.34
CA GLY A 251 14.40 -2.74 -9.99
C GLY A 251 15.06 -1.36 -10.11
N GLY A 252 16.31 -1.18 -9.68
CA GLY A 252 16.95 0.14 -9.54
C GLY A 252 17.11 0.94 -10.85
N TRP A 253 17.04 0.28 -12.01
CA TRP A 253 17.09 0.93 -13.33
C TRP A 253 15.72 1.08 -14.00
N ILE A 254 14.66 0.57 -13.37
CA ILE A 254 13.30 0.65 -13.89
C ILE A 254 12.64 1.88 -13.27
N ASN A 255 12.34 2.87 -14.12
CA ASN A 255 11.72 4.12 -13.70
C ASN A 255 10.70 4.58 -14.74
N SER A 256 9.59 5.18 -14.28
CA SER A 256 8.49 5.66 -15.12
C SER A 256 7.80 4.56 -15.94
N GLN A 257 7.77 3.32 -15.43
CA GLN A 257 7.16 2.18 -16.13
C GLN A 257 5.82 1.77 -15.52
N VAL A 258 4.92 1.27 -16.37
CA VAL A 258 3.69 0.57 -15.97
C VAL A 258 3.86 -0.91 -16.29
N LEU A 259 4.16 -1.71 -15.27
CA LEU A 259 4.35 -3.15 -15.41
C LEU A 259 3.00 -3.87 -15.33
N ARG A 260 2.51 -4.39 -16.45
CA ARG A 260 1.31 -5.24 -16.47
C ARG A 260 1.64 -6.67 -16.02
N SER A 261 1.13 -7.07 -14.85
CA SER A 261 1.22 -8.44 -14.34
C SER A 261 -0.15 -9.10 -14.46
N ASN A 262 -0.39 -9.77 -15.59
CA ASN A 262 -1.75 -10.13 -16.01
C ASN A 262 -1.89 -11.50 -16.69
N GLY A 263 -0.85 -12.33 -16.63
CA GLY A 263 -0.88 -13.69 -17.22
C GLY A 263 -1.05 -13.73 -18.74
N GLY A 264 -0.74 -12.65 -19.45
CA GLY A 264 -0.89 -12.54 -20.91
C GLY A 264 -2.26 -12.03 -21.37
N PHE A 265 -3.07 -11.49 -20.45
CA PHE A 265 -4.43 -11.05 -20.74
C PHE A 265 -4.53 -9.81 -21.65
N ALA A 266 -3.64 -8.83 -21.48
CA ALA A 266 -3.76 -7.48 -22.05
C ALA A 266 -2.43 -6.89 -22.49
#